data_AF-A0AAU5DKI8-F1
#
_entry.id   AF-A0AAU5DKI8-F1
#
_cell.length_a   1.000
_cell.length_b   1.000
_cell.length_c   1.000
_cell.angle_alpha   90.00
_cell.angle_beta   90.00
_cell.angle_gamma   90.00
#
_symmetry.space_group_name_H-M   'P 1'
#
loop_
_entity.id
_entity.type
_entity.pdbx_description
1 polymer ?
#
loop_
_entity_poly.entity_id
_entity_poly.type
_entity_poly.pdbx_seq_one_letter_code
_entity_poly.pdbx_strand_id
1 'polypeptide(L)' 'MPKQGEPQDQQAPEAEERTNFSARVRVSVRKRAKLYAAGHDVSLQDLVDAALDEYLSKRNA' A
#
# COMPACT_ATOMS: atom_id res chain seq x y z
N MET A 1 18.07 -39.92 -24.58
CA MET A 1 18.17 -39.16 -23.33
C MET A 1 17.38 -37.87 -23.50
N PRO A 2 16.26 -37.66 -22.79
CA PRO A 2 15.47 -36.43 -22.92
C PRO A 2 16.15 -35.29 -22.16
N LYS A 3 16.14 -34.09 -22.76
CA LYS A 3 16.75 -32.89 -22.19
C LYS A 3 15.84 -32.29 -21.10
N GLN A 4 16.53 -31.71 -20.14
CA GLN A 4 16.11 -31.08 -18.89
C GLN A 4 14.87 -30.19 -19.00
N GLY A 5 14.13 -30.19 -17.89
CA GLY A 5 12.84 -29.55 -17.73
C GLY A 5 12.87 -28.03 -17.85
N GLU A 6 11.74 -27.54 -18.32
CA GLU A 6 11.37 -26.14 -18.41
C GLU A 6 11.41 -25.52 -17.00
N PRO A 7 11.99 -24.32 -16.81
CA PRO A 7 11.76 -23.57 -15.59
C PRO A 7 10.28 -23.15 -15.57
N GLN A 8 9.52 -23.69 -14.62
CA GLN A 8 8.19 -23.21 -14.29
C GLN A 8 8.31 -21.73 -13.91
N ASP A 9 7.75 -20.86 -14.76
CA ASP A 9 7.46 -19.47 -14.44
C ASP A 9 6.66 -19.43 -13.14
N GLN A 10 7.34 -19.13 -12.04
CA GLN A 10 6.69 -18.73 -10.80
C GLN A 10 6.03 -17.39 -11.10
N GLN A 11 4.72 -17.42 -11.37
CA GLN A 11 3.89 -16.22 -11.41
C GLN A 11 4.10 -15.48 -10.10
N ALA A 12 4.87 -14.39 -10.16
CA ALA A 12 4.94 -13.42 -9.09
C ALA A 12 3.51 -12.95 -8.80
N PRO A 13 3.12 -12.79 -7.51
CA PRO A 13 1.81 -12.28 -7.17
C PRO A 13 1.59 -10.97 -7.94
N GLU A 14 0.46 -10.86 -8.65
CA GLU A 14 0.07 -9.65 -9.36
C GLU A 14 0.16 -8.49 -8.37
N ALA A 15 1.19 -7.64 -8.53
CA ALA A 15 1.34 -6.46 -7.73
C ALA A 15 0.13 -5.57 -8.03
N GLU A 16 -0.66 -5.29 -7.01
CA GLU A 16 -1.84 -4.44 -7.10
C GLU A 16 -1.50 -3.14 -7.85
N GLU A 17 -2.35 -2.77 -8.82
CA GLU A 17 -2.12 -1.59 -9.65
C GLU A 17 -2.18 -0.33 -8.77
N ARG A 18 -1.06 0.40 -8.69
CA ARG A 18 -0.91 1.60 -7.85
C ARG A 18 -0.68 2.83 -8.71
N THR A 19 -1.34 3.93 -8.37
CA THR A 19 -1.16 5.24 -9.03
C THR A 19 -0.64 6.30 -8.07
N ASN A 20 0.14 7.26 -8.58
CA ASN A 20 0.67 8.34 -7.76
C ASN A 20 -0.43 9.37 -7.46
N PHE A 21 -0.63 9.66 -6.17
CA PHE A 21 -1.53 10.70 -5.69
C PHE A 21 -0.77 11.70 -4.82
N SER A 22 -0.98 13.00 -5.03
CA SER A 22 -0.30 14.05 -4.27
C SER A 22 -1.30 15.06 -3.70
N ALA A 23 -1.15 15.38 -2.41
CA ALA A 23 -1.99 16.35 -1.71
C ALA A 23 -1.20 17.09 -0.64
N ARG A 24 -1.66 18.31 -0.29
CA ARG A 24 -1.13 19.06 0.86
C ARG A 24 -1.93 18.72 2.11
N VAL A 25 -1.23 18.39 3.19
CA VAL A 25 -1.84 18.10 4.50
C VAL A 25 -1.32 19.05 5.57
N ARG A 26 -2.09 19.20 6.66
CA ARG A 26 -1.65 19.97 7.82
C ARG A 26 -0.38 19.35 8.43
N VAL A 27 0.55 20.19 8.88
CA VAL A 27 1.80 19.74 9.54
C VAL A 27 1.52 18.83 10.72
N SER A 28 0.50 19.14 11.52
CA SER A 28 0.09 18.33 12.68
C SER A 28 -0.39 16.93 12.27
N VAL A 29 -1.10 16.80 11.14
CA VAL A 29 -1.55 15.51 10.61
C VAL A 29 -0.35 14.67 10.18
N ARG A 30 0.58 15.25 9.41
CA ARG A 30 1.81 14.56 8.98
C ARG A 30 2.63 14.04 10.17
N LYS A 31 2.78 14.84 11.24
CA LYS A 31 3.50 14.42 12.45
C LYS A 31 2.83 13.21 13.12
N ARG A 32 1.51 13.27 13.32
CA ARG A 32 0.76 12.15 13.92
C ARG A 32 0.83 10.88 13.07
N ALA A 33 0.67 11.01 11.75
CA ALA A 33 0.76 9.88 10.82
C ALA A 33 2.13 9.18 10.92
N LYS A 34 3.23 9.94 10.96
CA LYS A 34 4.58 9.38 11.13
C LYS A 34 4.77 8.65 12.46
N LEU A 35 4.30 9.24 13.56
CA LEU A 35 4.43 8.63 14.89
C LEU A 35 3.61 7.35 14.98
N TYR A 36 2.39 7.35 14.44
CA TYR A 36 1.56 6.16 14.36
C TYR A 36 2.24 5.06 13.54
N ALA A 37 2.69 5.38 12.33
CA ALA A 37 3.39 4.43 11.47
C ALA A 37 4.59 3.78 12.17
N ALA A 38 5.40 4.59 12.85
CA ALA A 38 6.55 4.10 13.62
C ALA A 38 6.18 3.24 14.84
N GLY A 39 5.03 3.51 15.47
CA GLY A 39 4.56 2.75 16.64
C GLY A 39 3.82 1.45 16.32
N HIS A 40 3.36 1.30 15.09
CA HIS A 40 2.50 0.18 14.66
C HIS A 40 3.13 -0.70 13.58
N ASP A 41 4.39 -0.45 13.20
CA ASP A 41 5.14 -1.19 12.16
C ASP A 41 4.39 -1.21 10.80
N VAL A 42 3.79 -0.08 10.42
CA VAL A 42 3.09 0.09 9.13
C VAL A 42 3.78 1.14 8.28
N SER A 43 3.73 0.97 6.95
CA SER A 43 4.25 1.98 6.06
C SER A 43 3.32 3.20 6.04
N LEU A 44 3.88 4.37 5.70
CA LEU A 44 3.07 5.59 5.54
C LEU A 44 2.08 5.45 4.38
N GLN A 45 2.42 4.63 3.38
CA GLN A 45 1.53 4.33 2.25
C GLN A 45 0.32 3.53 2.72
N ASP A 46 0.54 2.39 3.38
CA ASP A 46 -0.56 1.53 3.86
C ASP A 46 -1.47 2.27 4.85
N LEU A 47 -0.89 3.15 5.66
CA LEU A 47 -1.66 4.03 6.55
C LEU A 47 -2.54 5.02 5.78
N VAL A 48 -2.04 5.61 4.70
CA VAL A 48 -2.83 6.53 3.86
C VAL A 48 -3.91 5.78 3.11
N ASP A 49 -3.59 4.62 2.55
CA ASP A 49 -4.54 3.77 1.83
C ASP A 49 -5.69 3.34 2.75
N ALA A 50 -5.38 2.79 3.93
CA ALA A 50 -6.39 2.40 4.92
C ALA A 50 -7.23 3.59 5.40
N ALA A 51 -6.62 4.75 5.64
CA ALA A 51 -7.35 5.93 6.10
C ALA A 51 -8.28 6.51 5.03
N LEU A 52 -7.88 6.45 3.75
CA LEU A 52 -8.71 6.87 2.63
C LEU A 52 -9.85 5.88 2.39
N ASP A 53 -9.55 4.58 2.37
CA ASP A 53 -10.54 3.52 2.20
C ASP A 53 -11.61 3.57 3.31
N GLU A 54 -11.19 3.68 4.57
CA GLU A 54 -12.13 3.82 5.71
C GLU A 54 -13.00 5.07 5.56
N TYR A 55 -12.44 6.19 5.11
CA TYR A 55 -13.17 7.45 4.96
C TYR A 55 -14.20 7.40 3.82
N LEU A 56 -13.85 6.77 2.70
CA LEU A 56 -14.68 6.62 1.49
C LEU A 56 -15.75 5.55 1.67
N SER A 57 -15.39 4.40 2.25
CA SER A 57 -16.33 3.32 2.61
C SER A 57 -17.47 3.85 3.48
N LYS A 58 -17.16 4.69 4.48
CA LYS A 58 -18.18 5.34 5.33
C LYS A 58 -19.11 6.31 4.60
N ARG A 59 -18.78 6.68 3.36
CA ARG A 59 -19.54 7.60 2.51
C ARG A 59 -20.16 6.91 1.30
N ASN A 60 -20.05 5.59 1.19
CA ASN A 60 -20.46 4.81 0.02
C ASN A 60 -19.85 5.37 -1.27
N ALA A 61 -18.59 5.79 -1.19
CA ALA A 61 -17.79 6.31 -2.29
C ALA A 61 -16.71 5.32 -2.69
#